data_AF-A0A803TFM2-F1
#
_entry.id   AF-A0A803TFM2-F1
#
_cell.length_a   1.000
_cell.length_b   1.000
_cell.length_c   1.000
_cell.angle_alpha   90.00
_cell.angle_beta   90.00
_cell.angle_gamma   90.00
#
_symmetry.space_group_name_H-M   'P 1'
#
loop_
_entity.id
_entity.type
_entity.pdbx_description
1 polymer ?
#
loop_
_entity_poly.entity_id
_entity_poly.type
_entity_poly.pdbx_seq_one_letter_code
_entity_poly.pdbx_strand_id
1 'polypeptide(L)'
;MNLAPKYHDILETLTTKMAWIIQRVGGQRCLSAYPAAKYKLRKIRKIFVGTKGIPHLVTHDAWTICYLDPLIKVNDTIQINMEMGKITDFIKFDTGNLCMVTDGANLGYIGVIINRERNPGSFDVVHVKDANNNSFATQLSNIFVIGKGNKPWISLPQGEGIRLTIAEERDKRKATKQSSG
;
A
#
# COMPACT_ATOMS: atom_id res chain seq x y z
N MET A 1 -4.85 -11.35 -24.54
CA MET A 1 -3.61 -10.94 -23.86
C MET A 1 -3.89 -10.89 -22.37
N ASN A 2 -3.40 -11.87 -21.60
CA ASN A 2 -3.67 -11.94 -20.16
C ASN A 2 -2.75 -10.96 -19.43
N LEU A 3 -3.30 -9.82 -19.01
CA LEU A 3 -2.61 -8.89 -18.12
C LEU A 3 -2.45 -9.56 -16.75
N ALA A 4 -1.21 -9.71 -16.29
CA ALA A 4 -0.94 -10.22 -14.95
C ALA A 4 -1.48 -9.21 -13.91
N PRO A 5 -2.30 -9.65 -12.94
CA PRO A 5 -2.80 -8.78 -11.87
C PRO A 5 -1.63 -8.28 -11.02
N LYS A 6 -1.59 -6.96 -10.78
CA LYS A 6 -0.53 -6.29 -10.02
C LYS A 6 -0.94 -6.12 -8.56
N TYR A 7 0.00 -5.65 -7.74
CA TYR A 7 -0.19 -5.37 -6.32
C TYR A 7 -1.40 -4.44 -6.12
N HIS A 8 -2.28 -4.73 -5.14
CA HIS A 8 -3.59 -4.09 -4.94
C HIS A 8 -4.66 -4.33 -6.01
N ASP A 9 -4.43 -5.11 -7.07
CA ASP A 9 -5.52 -5.48 -7.98
C ASP A 9 -6.49 -6.47 -7.32
N ILE A 10 -7.77 -6.13 -7.44
CA ILE A 10 -8.88 -7.00 -7.05
C ILE A 10 -9.11 -7.95 -8.23
N LEU A 11 -8.93 -9.25 -7.99
CA LEU A 11 -9.40 -10.29 -8.91
C LEU A 11 -10.83 -10.69 -8.51
N GLU A 12 -11.80 -10.38 -9.36
CA GLU A 12 -13.16 -10.90 -9.26
C GLU A 12 -13.30 -12.14 -10.17
N THR A 13 -13.66 -13.29 -9.59
CA THR A 13 -14.08 -14.47 -10.35
C THR A 13 -15.61 -14.50 -10.43
N LEU A 14 -16.15 -14.62 -11.64
CA LEU A 14 -17.59 -14.54 -11.95
C LEU A 14 -18.49 -15.54 -11.20
N THR A 15 -17.92 -16.55 -10.53
CA THR A 15 -18.65 -17.63 -9.84
C THR A 15 -18.69 -17.49 -8.31
N THR A 16 -17.94 -16.56 -7.71
CA THR A 16 -17.96 -16.32 -6.27
C THR A 16 -17.65 -14.84 -6.07
N LYS A 17 -18.57 -14.06 -5.48
CA LYS A 17 -18.38 -12.63 -5.17
C LYS A 17 -17.31 -12.42 -4.08
N MET A 18 -16.08 -12.84 -4.37
CA MET A 18 -14.91 -12.75 -3.50
C MET A 18 -13.84 -12.00 -4.29
N ALA A 19 -13.50 -10.80 -3.81
CA ALA A 19 -12.43 -9.98 -4.33
C ALA A 19 -11.12 -10.41 -3.64
N TRP A 20 -10.12 -10.85 -4.41
CA TRP A 20 -8.81 -11.19 -3.84
C TRP A 20 -7.83 -10.03 -4.03
N ILE A 21 -7.24 -9.55 -2.94
CA ILE A 21 -6.07 -8.66 -3.00
C ILE A 21 -4.82 -9.53 -2.91
N ILE A 22 -3.94 -9.46 -3.91
CA ILE A 22 -2.61 -10.08 -3.84
C ILE A 22 -1.71 -9.17 -3.00
N GLN A 23 -1.40 -9.60 -1.78
CA GLN A 23 -0.31 -9.04 -0.98
C GLN A 23 0.81 -10.06 -0.89
N ARG A 24 2.07 -9.61 -1.03
CA ARG A 24 3.22 -10.44 -0.66
C ARG A 24 3.67 -10.03 0.73
N VAL A 25 3.63 -10.94 1.71
CA VAL A 25 4.28 -10.77 3.01
C VAL A 25 5.40 -11.81 3.09
N GLY A 26 6.66 -11.38 3.26
CA GLY A 26 7.81 -12.30 3.32
C GLY A 26 8.05 -13.12 2.05
N GLY A 27 7.67 -12.60 0.87
CA GLY A 27 7.84 -13.31 -0.41
C GLY A 27 6.72 -14.29 -0.78
N GLN A 28 5.81 -14.62 0.15
CA GLN A 28 4.63 -15.47 -0.11
C GLN A 28 3.44 -14.64 -0.56
N ARG A 29 2.71 -15.10 -1.60
CA ARG A 29 1.44 -14.48 -2.03
C ARG A 29 0.36 -14.83 -1.02
N CYS A 30 -0.05 -13.87 -0.21
CA CYS A 30 -1.23 -13.95 0.64
C CYS A 30 -2.44 -13.46 -0.18
N LEU A 31 -3.46 -14.29 -0.21
CA LEU A 31 -4.75 -14.02 -0.84
C LEU A 31 -5.76 -13.80 0.29
N SER A 32 -6.14 -12.56 0.55
CA SER A 32 -7.23 -12.26 1.51
C SER A 32 -8.54 -12.15 0.74
N ALA A 33 -9.55 -12.95 1.13
CA ALA A 33 -10.91 -12.82 0.60
C ALA A 33 -11.55 -11.54 1.14
N TYR A 34 -11.93 -10.62 0.25
CA TYR A 34 -12.58 -9.37 0.59
C TYR A 34 -14.02 -9.39 0.06
N PRO A 35 -15.05 -9.06 0.86
CA PRO A 35 -16.37 -8.75 0.32
C PRO A 35 -16.26 -7.52 -0.58
N ALA A 36 -16.86 -7.54 -1.78
CA ALA A 36 -16.75 -6.51 -2.82
C ALA A 36 -16.47 -5.10 -2.26
N ALA A 37 -15.22 -4.64 -2.43
CA ALA A 37 -14.75 -3.43 -1.77
C ALA A 37 -15.46 -2.21 -2.36
N LYS A 38 -16.21 -1.46 -1.53
CA LYS A 38 -16.89 -0.21 -1.93
C LYS A 38 -15.91 0.85 -2.47
N TYR A 39 -14.63 0.74 -2.11
CA TYR A 39 -13.59 1.67 -2.54
C TYR A 39 -12.23 0.97 -2.70
N LYS A 40 -11.35 1.60 -3.48
CA LYS A 40 -9.94 1.21 -3.68
C LYS A 40 -9.01 2.36 -3.36
N LEU A 41 -7.88 2.08 -2.73
CA LEU A 41 -6.79 3.05 -2.54
C LEU A 41 -5.87 3.03 -3.74
N ARG A 42 -5.44 4.21 -4.19
CA ARG A 42 -4.44 4.34 -5.25
C ARG A 42 -3.38 5.38 -4.91
N LYS A 43 -2.11 4.98 -5.02
CA LYS A 43 -0.98 5.89 -4.93
C LYS A 43 -0.86 6.74 -6.20
N ILE A 44 -0.58 8.01 -6.00
CA ILE A 44 -0.29 8.99 -7.04
C ILE A 44 1.15 8.84 -7.51
N ARG A 45 1.35 8.70 -8.82
CA ARG A 45 2.68 8.64 -9.45
C ARG A 45 3.14 9.97 -10.01
N LYS A 46 2.26 10.68 -10.71
CA LYS A 46 2.59 11.97 -11.32
C LYS A 46 1.35 12.84 -11.44
N ILE A 47 1.54 14.13 -11.33
CA ILE A 47 0.54 15.15 -11.61
C ILE A 47 1.14 16.02 -12.71
N PHE A 48 0.37 16.30 -13.75
CA PHE A 48 0.80 17.16 -14.84
C PHE A 48 -0.38 18.00 -15.34
N VAL A 49 -0.06 19.15 -15.95
CA VAL A 49 -1.06 20.01 -16.57
C VAL A 49 -1.18 19.62 -18.04
N GLY A 50 -2.39 19.25 -18.45
CA GLY A 50 -2.71 18.85 -19.81
C GLY A 50 -3.04 20.04 -20.71
N THR A 51 -3.68 19.74 -21.83
CA THR A 51 -4.17 20.78 -22.75
C THR A 51 -5.22 21.63 -22.06
N LYS A 52 -5.26 22.93 -22.40
CA LYS A 52 -6.17 23.92 -21.80
C LYS A 52 -5.96 24.17 -20.30
N GLY A 53 -4.79 23.83 -19.75
CA GLY A 53 -4.47 24.13 -18.35
C GLY A 53 -5.14 23.21 -17.33
N ILE A 54 -5.72 22.09 -17.77
CA ILE A 54 -6.45 21.16 -16.89
C ILE A 54 -5.46 20.25 -16.16
N PRO A 55 -5.49 20.15 -14.81
CA PRO A 55 -4.61 19.24 -14.08
C PRO A 55 -5.09 17.78 -14.22
N HIS A 56 -4.14 16.89 -14.53
CA HIS A 56 -4.30 15.45 -14.61
C HIS A 56 -3.41 14.74 -13.61
N LEU A 57 -3.99 13.72 -12.96
CA LEU A 57 -3.29 12.82 -12.06
C LEU A 57 -3.17 11.47 -12.72
N VAL A 58 -2.00 10.85 -12.62
CA VAL A 58 -1.81 9.43 -12.96
C VAL A 58 -1.47 8.65 -11.71
N THR A 59 -2.23 7.59 -11.51
CA THR A 59 -2.05 6.62 -10.43
C THR A 59 -1.12 5.48 -10.82
N HIS A 60 -0.70 4.68 -9.83
CA HIS A 60 0.11 3.47 -10.06
C HIS A 60 -0.56 2.42 -10.95
N ASP A 61 -1.90 2.38 -10.98
CA ASP A 61 -2.73 1.49 -11.80
C ASP A 61 -2.97 2.01 -13.22
N ALA A 62 -2.18 3.01 -13.66
CA ALA A 62 -2.34 3.69 -14.95
C ALA A 62 -3.70 4.38 -15.17
N TRP A 63 -4.51 4.54 -14.13
CA TRP A 63 -5.71 5.38 -14.19
C TRP A 63 -5.34 6.85 -14.17
N THR A 64 -6.03 7.62 -15.02
CA THR A 64 -5.90 9.07 -15.11
C THR A 64 -7.19 9.74 -14.64
N ILE A 65 -7.07 10.68 -13.71
CA ILE A 65 -8.20 11.46 -13.18
C ILE A 65 -7.94 12.93 -13.45
N CYS A 66 -8.95 13.63 -13.95
CA CYS A 66 -8.91 15.06 -14.25
C CYS A 66 -9.59 15.87 -13.12
N TYR A 67 -9.30 17.16 -13.04
CA TYR A 67 -9.91 18.09 -12.08
C TYR A 67 -9.63 17.73 -10.62
N LEU A 68 -8.37 17.87 -10.23
CA LEU A 68 -7.90 17.54 -8.89
C LEU A 68 -8.03 18.74 -7.95
N ASP A 69 -8.15 18.42 -6.66
CA ASP A 69 -7.90 19.39 -5.60
C ASP A 69 -6.42 19.81 -5.60
N PRO A 70 -6.09 21.12 -5.58
CA PRO A 70 -4.72 21.63 -5.49
C PRO A 70 -3.91 21.11 -4.28
N LEU A 71 -4.58 20.62 -3.24
CA LEU A 71 -3.94 20.10 -2.03
C LEU A 71 -3.28 18.73 -2.23
N ILE A 72 -3.65 18.00 -3.29
CA ILE A 72 -3.17 16.66 -3.59
C ILE A 72 -1.79 16.73 -4.27
N LYS A 73 -0.81 16.00 -3.73
CA LYS A 73 0.58 16.00 -4.21
C LYS A 73 1.02 14.62 -4.69
N VAL A 74 2.20 14.59 -5.31
CA VAL A 74 2.82 13.35 -5.76
C VAL A 74 3.21 12.47 -4.56
N ASN A 75 2.98 11.16 -4.67
CA ASN A 75 3.14 10.13 -3.63
C ASN A 75 2.03 10.05 -2.57
N ASP A 76 1.04 10.95 -2.60
CA ASP A 76 -0.16 10.81 -1.77
C ASP A 76 -1.00 9.60 -2.23
N THR A 77 -1.87 9.13 -1.35
CA THR A 77 -2.83 8.06 -1.64
C THR A 77 -4.23 8.63 -1.74
N ILE A 78 -4.95 8.30 -2.79
CA ILE A 78 -6.36 8.67 -2.97
C ILE A 78 -7.27 7.46 -2.75
N GLN A 79 -8.43 7.69 -2.16
CA GLN A 79 -9.51 6.73 -2.07
C GLN A 79 -10.50 6.99 -3.20
N ILE A 80 -10.79 5.94 -3.97
CA ILE A 80 -11.71 6.00 -5.11
C ILE A 80 -12.87 5.07 -4.84
N ASN A 81 -14.09 5.59 -5.03
CA ASN A 81 -15.28 4.75 -5.02
C ASN A 81 -15.32 3.91 -6.31
N MET A 82 -15.45 2.59 -6.17
CA MET A 82 -15.44 1.66 -7.31
C MET A 82 -16.64 1.85 -8.24
N GLU A 83 -17.78 2.32 -7.73
CA GLU A 83 -19.00 2.52 -8.52
C GLU A 83 -18.95 3.81 -9.33
N MET A 84 -18.53 4.91 -8.70
CA MET A 84 -18.55 6.24 -9.33
C MET A 84 -17.23 6.60 -10.04
N GLY A 85 -16.13 5.93 -9.72
CA GLY A 85 -14.80 6.28 -10.21
C GLY A 85 -14.28 7.64 -9.73
N LYS A 86 -14.95 8.27 -8.76
CA LYS A 86 -14.58 9.58 -8.18
C LYS A 86 -13.74 9.42 -6.92
N ILE A 87 -12.92 10.42 -6.65
CA ILE A 87 -12.13 10.54 -5.43
C ILE A 87 -13.07 10.90 -4.28
N THR A 88 -12.99 10.17 -3.17
CA THR A 88 -13.79 10.44 -1.95
C THR A 88 -12.98 11.21 -0.91
N ASP A 89 -11.78 10.70 -0.59
CA ASP A 89 -10.85 11.30 0.36
C ASP A 89 -9.41 10.96 -0.08
N PHE A 90 -8.43 11.63 0.50
CA PHE A 90 -7.02 11.38 0.26
C PHE A 90 -6.20 11.42 1.55
N ILE A 91 -5.04 10.79 1.50
CA ILE A 91 -4.05 10.73 2.57
C ILE A 91 -2.76 11.34 2.04
N LYS A 92 -2.26 12.35 2.73
CA LYS A 92 -0.98 12.98 2.42
C LYS A 92 0.16 12.06 2.81
N PHE A 93 1.19 12.04 1.97
CA PHE A 93 2.48 11.44 2.31
C PHE A 93 3.20 12.36 3.29
N ASP A 94 3.08 12.05 4.58
CA ASP A 94 3.66 12.82 5.67
C ASP A 94 4.13 11.89 6.80
N THR A 95 4.99 12.41 7.66
CA THR A 95 5.45 11.72 8.86
C THR A 95 4.27 11.42 9.79
N GLY A 96 4.29 10.26 10.42
CA GLY A 96 3.24 9.82 11.34
C GLY A 96 2.10 9.06 10.67
N ASN A 97 2.06 8.96 9.34
CA ASN A 97 1.06 8.15 8.64
C ASN A 97 1.52 6.69 8.45
N LEU A 98 0.54 5.78 8.45
CA LEU A 98 0.77 4.35 8.25
C LEU A 98 1.03 4.04 6.78
N CYS A 99 2.08 3.26 6.53
CA CYS A 99 2.50 2.89 5.20
C CYS A 99 2.82 1.40 5.08
N MET A 100 2.72 0.89 3.86
CA MET A 100 3.06 -0.46 3.47
C MET A 100 4.16 -0.40 2.41
N VAL A 101 5.11 -1.32 2.50
CA VAL A 101 6.16 -1.47 1.48
C VAL A 101 5.67 -2.38 0.37
N THR A 102 5.67 -1.87 -0.87
CA THR A 102 5.17 -2.58 -2.06
C THR A 102 6.25 -3.27 -2.87
N ASP A 103 7.54 -2.99 -2.62
CA ASP A 103 8.65 -3.59 -3.36
C ASP A 103 9.99 -3.56 -2.57
N GLY A 104 10.95 -4.39 -2.98
CA GLY A 104 12.28 -4.52 -2.39
C GLY A 104 12.37 -5.55 -1.26
N ALA A 105 13.47 -5.50 -0.50
CA ALA A 105 13.75 -6.47 0.57
C ALA A 105 12.74 -6.43 1.73
N ASN A 106 12.10 -5.28 1.95
CA ASN A 106 11.13 -5.07 3.02
C ASN A 106 9.68 -5.22 2.54
N LEU A 107 9.45 -5.87 1.39
CA LEU A 107 8.14 -6.08 0.78
C LEU A 107 7.12 -6.68 1.78
N GLY A 108 5.97 -6.03 1.89
CA GLY A 108 4.85 -6.52 2.69
C GLY A 108 4.86 -6.05 4.14
N TYR A 109 5.95 -5.43 4.61
CA TYR A 109 5.99 -4.87 5.95
C TYR A 109 5.23 -3.55 6.02
N ILE A 110 4.59 -3.35 7.17
CA ILE A 110 3.74 -2.20 7.47
C ILE A 110 4.34 -1.46 8.66
N GLY A 111 4.30 -0.14 8.60
CA GLY A 111 4.78 0.69 9.70
C GLY A 111 4.47 2.17 9.50
N VAL A 112 4.77 2.96 10.51
CA VAL A 112 4.59 4.40 10.52
C VAL A 112 5.82 5.07 9.94
N ILE A 113 5.61 6.05 9.07
CA ILE A 113 6.69 6.87 8.53
C ILE A 113 7.27 7.75 9.66
N ILE A 114 8.56 7.62 9.94
CA ILE A 114 9.26 8.43 10.96
C ILE A 114 9.90 9.65 10.33
N ASN A 115 10.65 9.43 9.24
CA ASN A 115 11.46 10.46 8.63
C ASN A 115 11.64 10.19 7.14
N ARG A 116 11.77 11.28 6.39
CA ARG A 116 12.13 11.27 4.97
C ARG A 116 13.46 11.97 4.80
N GLU A 117 14.46 11.21 4.41
CA GLU A 117 15.75 11.72 3.98
C GLU A 117 15.69 12.10 2.49
N ARG A 118 15.97 13.36 2.19
CA ARG A 118 15.99 13.86 0.81
C ARG A 118 17.42 13.93 0.32
N ASN A 119 17.70 13.18 -0.75
CA ASN A 119 19.04 13.07 -1.31
C ASN A 119 19.04 13.69 -2.72
N PRO A 120 19.47 14.96 -2.87
CA PRO A 120 19.46 15.61 -4.18
C PRO A 120 20.35 14.84 -5.16
N GLY A 121 19.79 14.44 -6.31
CA GLY A 121 20.49 13.65 -7.32
C GLY A 121 20.44 12.13 -7.10
N SER A 122 19.82 11.65 -6.03
CA SER A 122 19.59 10.23 -5.76
C SER A 122 18.15 9.97 -5.34
N PHE A 123 17.83 8.72 -4.97
CA PHE A 123 16.52 8.36 -4.48
C PHE A 123 16.33 8.85 -3.04
N ASP A 124 15.16 9.40 -2.77
CA ASP A 124 14.73 9.72 -1.40
C ASP A 124 14.56 8.42 -0.61
N VAL A 125 15.16 8.41 0.58
CA VAL A 125 15.08 7.30 1.52
C VAL A 125 14.09 7.65 2.62
N VAL A 126 13.27 6.69 3.00
CA VAL A 126 12.25 6.89 4.03
C VAL A 126 12.46 5.85 5.11
N HIS A 127 12.49 6.32 6.35
CA HIS A 127 12.60 5.51 7.55
C HIS A 127 11.21 5.21 8.08
N VAL A 128 10.94 3.93 8.29
CA VAL A 128 9.65 3.39 8.72
C VAL A 128 9.86 2.61 10.01
N LYS A 129 8.94 2.76 10.97
CA LYS A 129 8.89 2.01 12.22
C LYS A 129 7.68 1.09 12.24
N ASP A 130 7.88 -0.20 12.49
CA ASP A 130 6.76 -1.11 12.70
C ASP A 130 6.18 -0.97 14.13
N ALA A 131 5.11 -1.74 14.41
CA ALA A 131 4.48 -1.79 15.73
C ALA A 131 5.38 -2.39 16.83
N ASN A 132 6.35 -3.23 16.45
CA ASN A 132 7.33 -3.85 17.36
C ASN A 132 8.57 -2.98 17.60
N ASN A 133 8.55 -1.73 17.14
CA ASN A 133 9.66 -0.77 17.20
C ASN A 133 10.88 -1.14 16.35
N ASN A 134 10.79 -2.12 15.46
CA ASN A 134 11.82 -2.34 14.45
C ASN A 134 11.78 -1.20 13.44
N SER A 135 12.95 -0.64 13.17
CA SER A 135 13.11 0.42 12.17
C SER A 135 13.77 -0.16 10.93
N PHE A 136 13.27 0.23 9.76
CA PHE A 136 13.87 -0.13 8.48
C PHE A 136 13.74 1.04 7.50
N ALA A 137 14.54 0.99 6.44
CA ALA A 137 14.56 2.03 5.41
C ALA A 137 14.16 1.44 4.05
N THR A 138 13.45 2.23 3.26
CA THR A 138 13.08 1.90 1.88
C THR A 138 13.16 3.14 1.00
N GLN A 139 13.24 2.93 -0.32
CA GLN A 139 13.11 4.01 -1.28
C GLN A 139 11.67 4.54 -1.32
N LEU A 140 11.50 5.85 -1.53
CA LEU A 140 10.20 6.52 -1.64
C LEU A 140 9.25 5.89 -2.67
N SER A 141 9.79 5.34 -3.77
CA SER A 141 9.02 4.65 -4.80
C SER A 141 8.23 3.47 -4.25
N ASN A 142 8.80 2.76 -3.28
CA ASN A 142 8.31 1.49 -2.76
C ASN A 142 7.34 1.66 -1.59
N ILE A 143 7.04 2.89 -1.19
CA ILE A 143 6.13 3.18 -0.08
C ILE A 143 4.73 3.47 -0.60
N PHE A 144 3.74 2.86 0.04
CA PHE A 144 2.33 3.14 -0.20
C PHE A 144 1.66 3.53 1.11
N VAL A 145 1.07 4.72 1.18
CA VAL A 145 0.39 5.17 2.40
C VAL A 145 -0.99 4.54 2.47
N ILE A 146 -1.30 3.85 3.56
CA ILE A 146 -2.52 3.06 3.73
C ILE A 146 -3.48 3.62 4.78
N GLY A 147 -3.05 4.57 5.61
CA GLY A 147 -3.85 5.10 6.69
C GLY A 147 -3.37 6.44 7.23
N LYS A 148 -4.28 7.14 7.95
CA LYS A 148 -3.99 8.37 8.69
C LYS A 148 -3.60 7.98 10.13
N GLY A 149 -2.43 8.41 10.60
CA GLY A 149 -1.92 7.97 11.90
C GLY A 149 -1.75 6.44 11.97
N ASN A 150 -2.17 5.82 13.06
CA ASN A 150 -2.14 4.36 13.25
C ASN A 150 -3.38 3.62 12.72
N LYS A 151 -4.35 4.33 12.13
CA LYS A 151 -5.60 3.71 11.66
C LYS A 151 -5.49 3.34 10.17
N PRO A 152 -5.38 2.05 9.81
CA PRO A 152 -5.39 1.65 8.41
C PRO A 152 -6.78 1.87 7.81
N TRP A 153 -6.83 2.28 6.54
CA TRP A 153 -8.09 2.36 5.78
C TRP A 153 -8.43 1.03 5.09
N ILE A 154 -7.50 0.08 5.03
CA ILE A 154 -7.73 -1.27 4.50
C ILE A 154 -7.63 -2.30 5.62
N SER A 155 -8.28 -3.45 5.46
CA SER A 155 -8.02 -4.58 6.36
C SER A 155 -6.59 -5.07 6.16
N LEU A 156 -5.89 -5.34 7.25
CA LEU A 156 -4.54 -5.90 7.19
C LEU A 156 -4.58 -7.43 7.13
N PRO A 157 -3.59 -8.06 6.46
CA PRO A 157 -3.45 -9.50 6.45
C PRO A 157 -3.03 -10.01 7.84
N GLN A 158 -3.14 -11.33 8.04
CA GLN A 158 -2.78 -11.97 9.31
C GLN A 158 -1.31 -11.68 9.68
N GLY A 159 -1.09 -11.12 10.87
CA GLY A 159 0.24 -10.70 11.34
C GLY A 159 0.59 -9.24 11.04
N GLU A 160 -0.36 -8.44 10.55
CA GLU A 160 -0.32 -6.97 10.46
C GLU A 160 0.88 -6.39 9.71
N GLY A 161 1.60 -7.21 8.94
CA GLY A 161 2.83 -6.79 8.26
C GLY A 161 4.00 -6.50 9.21
N ILE A 162 4.04 -7.13 10.39
CA ILE A 162 5.14 -6.96 11.35
C ILE A 162 6.40 -7.68 10.86
N ARG A 163 7.57 -7.04 11.01
CA ARG A 163 8.85 -7.67 10.70
C ARG A 163 9.27 -8.59 11.83
N LEU A 164 9.25 -9.89 11.56
CA LEU A 164 9.78 -10.91 12.46
C LEU A 164 11.22 -11.24 12.12
N THR A 165 12.02 -11.49 13.14
CA THR A 165 13.34 -12.08 13.00
C THR A 165 13.24 -13.57 12.66
N ILE A 166 14.32 -14.15 12.13
CA ILE A 166 14.39 -15.58 11.77
C ILE A 166 14.12 -16.46 13.01
N ALA A 167 14.58 -16.04 14.19
CA ALA A 167 14.35 -16.74 15.44
C ALA A 167 12.87 -16.74 15.83
N GLU A 168 12.22 -15.56 15.83
CA GLU A 168 10.80 -15.43 16.15
C GLU A 168 9.92 -16.20 15.16
N GLU A 169 10.25 -16.18 13.87
CA GLU A 169 9.52 -16.93 12.86
C GLU A 169 9.66 -18.45 13.10
N ARG A 170 10.85 -18.92 13.50
CA ARG A 170 11.07 -20.33 13.86
C ARG A 170 10.24 -20.73 15.07
N ASP A 171 10.20 -19.91 16.10
CA ASP A 171 9.49 -20.22 17.33
C ASP A 171 7.97 -20.20 17.12
N LYS A 172 7.47 -19.24 16.32
CA LYS A 172 6.07 -19.22 15.88
C LYS A 172 5.70 -20.50 15.12
N ARG A 173 6.54 -20.95 14.19
CA ARG A 173 6.32 -22.22 13.45
C ARG A 173 6.31 -23.45 14.37
N LYS A 174 7.17 -23.49 15.39
CA LYS A 174 7.18 -24.59 16.38
C LYS A 174 5.92 -24.57 17.24
N ALA A 175 5.52 -23.40 17.73
CA ALA A 175 4.34 -23.24 18.56
C ALA A 175 3.07 -23.70 17.82
N THR A 176 2.91 -23.30 16.54
CA THR A 176 1.76 -23.73 15.74
C THR A 176 1.69 -25.25 15.57
N LYS A 177 2.84 -25.92 15.38
CA LYS A 177 2.90 -27.39 15.27
C LYS A 177 2.55 -28.11 16.57
N GLN A 178 2.91 -27.53 17.72
CA GLN A 178 2.62 -28.12 19.03
C GLN A 178 1.15 -27.92 19.43
N SER A 179 0.52 -26.80 19.03
CA SER A 179 -0.89 -26.53 19.32
C SER A 179 -1.88 -27.28 18.43
N SER A 180 -1.44 -27.77 17.26
CA SER A 180 -2.28 -28.50 16.30
C SER A 180 -2.23 -30.03 16.46
N GLY A 181 -1.58 -30.51 17.52
CA GLY A 181 -1.45 -31.93 17.87
C GLY A 181 -2.43 -32.35 18.96
#